data_AF-A0A8C3H7P7-F1
#
_entry.id   AF-A0A8C3H7P7-F1
#
_cell.length_a   1.000
_cell.length_b   1.000
_cell.length_c   1.000
_cell.angle_alpha   90.00
_cell.angle_beta   90.00
_cell.angle_gamma   90.00
#
_symmetry.space_group_name_H-M   'P 1'
#
loop_
_entity.id
_entity.type
_entity.pdbx_description
1 polymer ?
#
loop_
_entity_poly.entity_id
_entity_poly.type
_entity_poly.pdbx_seq_one_letter_code
_entity_poly.pdbx_strand_id
1 'polypeptide(L)'
;RSLRGTALIAKSPGIFGGSAGPPGEGRAKTNPGQARSPARCVPNAKRPGQPPRKLVVGPATSPRPKAAPLSVHDVPAATRGSAGIDLVNQKNMDITLPGEVLLMPSQIQGPLPEGTVGLVLPRSSASRQGLFVVPGVVDSDYGGIIHVQLWSHLPKQLFQGDAWAQLILVRSRVSSTLGQT
;
A
#
# COMPACT_ATOMS: atom_id res chain seq x y z
N ARG A 1 -43.26 20.77 -0.88
CA ARG A 1 -43.63 19.51 -1.56
C ARG A 1 -42.36 18.70 -1.76
N SER A 2 -42.33 17.49 -1.19
CA SER A 2 -41.21 16.55 -1.18
C SER A 2 -40.93 16.01 -2.59
N LEU A 3 -39.66 15.97 -3.00
CA LEU A 3 -39.21 15.19 -4.15
C LEU A 3 -38.31 14.07 -3.63
N ARG A 4 -38.87 12.85 -3.57
CA ARG A 4 -38.14 11.60 -3.35
C ARG A 4 -37.54 11.17 -4.69
N GLY A 5 -36.22 11.10 -4.77
CA GLY A 5 -35.51 10.49 -5.89
C GLY A 5 -35.33 9.01 -5.65
N THR A 6 -36.00 8.18 -6.45
CA THR A 6 -35.92 6.71 -6.43
C THR A 6 -34.69 6.26 -7.22
N ALA A 7 -33.84 5.43 -6.61
CA ALA A 7 -32.69 4.80 -7.23
C ALA A 7 -33.13 3.64 -8.16
N LEU A 8 -32.62 3.61 -9.39
CA LEU A 8 -32.77 2.48 -10.32
C LEU A 8 -31.56 1.56 -10.21
N ILE A 9 -31.82 0.30 -9.85
CA ILE A 9 -30.86 -0.81 -9.79
C ILE A 9 -30.82 -1.45 -11.18
N ALA A 10 -29.65 -1.45 -11.82
CA ALA A 10 -29.42 -2.19 -13.06
C ALA A 10 -29.10 -3.67 -12.75
N LYS A 11 -29.90 -4.58 -13.33
CA LYS A 11 -29.69 -6.04 -13.29
C LYS A 11 -28.78 -6.47 -14.45
N SER A 12 -27.77 -7.29 -14.15
CA SER A 12 -26.97 -8.03 -15.15
C SER A 12 -27.71 -9.29 -15.63
N PRO A 13 -27.65 -9.66 -16.91
CA PRO A 13 -28.08 -10.98 -17.37
C PRO A 13 -26.89 -11.98 -17.37
N GLY A 14 -27.16 -13.16 -16.82
CA GLY A 14 -26.29 -14.34 -16.92
C GLY A 14 -26.45 -15.04 -18.27
N ILE A 15 -25.40 -15.75 -18.69
CA ILE A 15 -25.44 -16.66 -19.85
C ILE A 15 -25.01 -18.05 -19.38
N PHE A 16 -25.93 -18.99 -19.58
CA PHE A 16 -25.74 -20.44 -19.52
C PHE A 16 -25.33 -20.93 -20.91
N GLY A 17 -24.41 -21.89 -20.98
CA GLY A 17 -24.09 -22.60 -22.22
C GLY A 17 -23.20 -23.80 -21.93
N GLY A 18 -23.76 -25.01 -22.03
CA GLY A 18 -23.04 -26.28 -21.98
C GLY A 18 -23.05 -26.96 -23.34
N SER A 19 -22.03 -27.77 -23.62
CA SER A 19 -22.10 -28.93 -24.53
C SER A 19 -21.00 -29.95 -24.24
N ALA A 20 -21.34 -31.22 -24.42
CA ALA A 20 -20.63 -32.44 -24.02
C ALA A 20 -19.46 -32.88 -24.96
N GLY A 21 -18.68 -33.87 -24.49
CA GLY A 21 -17.40 -34.42 -25.05
C GLY A 21 -17.49 -35.27 -26.34
N PRO A 22 -16.56 -36.22 -26.68
CA PRO A 22 -15.99 -37.29 -25.81
C PRO A 22 -14.49 -37.67 -26.13
N PRO A 23 -14.00 -38.94 -26.01
CA PRO A 23 -13.26 -39.50 -24.86
C PRO A 23 -11.81 -39.95 -25.18
N GLY A 24 -11.00 -40.26 -24.15
CA GLY A 24 -9.65 -40.82 -24.32
C GLY A 24 -9.19 -41.64 -23.10
N GLU A 25 -8.91 -42.91 -23.34
CA GLU A 25 -8.56 -44.00 -22.42
C GLU A 25 -7.20 -43.84 -21.71
N GLY A 26 -6.98 -44.51 -20.58
CA GLY A 26 -5.60 -44.64 -20.08
C GLY A 26 -5.32 -45.09 -18.64
N ARG A 27 -5.82 -46.27 -18.25
CA ARG A 27 -5.06 -47.28 -17.48
C ARG A 27 -4.55 -46.93 -16.07
N ALA A 28 -5.29 -47.42 -15.07
CA ALA A 28 -4.80 -47.71 -13.73
C ALA A 28 -3.72 -48.82 -13.75
N LYS A 29 -2.66 -48.64 -12.96
CA LYS A 29 -1.79 -49.72 -12.49
C LYS A 29 -1.59 -49.58 -10.98
N THR A 30 -2.17 -50.52 -10.26
CA THR A 30 -1.81 -50.92 -8.89
C THR A 30 -0.46 -51.65 -8.90
N ASN A 31 0.35 -51.49 -7.84
CA ASN A 31 0.92 -52.61 -7.07
C ASN A 31 1.80 -52.16 -5.88
N PRO A 32 2.11 -53.06 -4.91
CA PRO A 32 1.85 -52.81 -3.51
C PRO A 32 3.11 -52.83 -2.63
N GLY A 33 2.92 -52.56 -1.34
CA GLY A 33 3.76 -53.09 -0.28
C GLY A 33 4.83 -52.12 0.23
N GLN A 34 4.60 -51.56 1.41
CA GLN A 34 5.35 -51.93 2.60
C GLN A 34 4.82 -51.15 3.80
N ALA A 35 4.11 -51.89 4.67
CA ALA A 35 3.84 -51.48 6.03
C ALA A 35 5.16 -51.46 6.82
N ARG A 36 5.47 -50.34 7.47
CA ARG A 36 6.36 -50.31 8.64
C ARG A 36 5.71 -49.49 9.75
N SER A 37 5.81 -50.07 10.93
CA SER A 37 5.12 -49.84 12.20
C SER A 37 5.09 -48.40 12.74
N PRO A 38 4.11 -48.08 13.61
CA PRO A 38 3.95 -46.75 14.19
C PRO A 38 5.04 -46.47 15.24
N ALA A 39 5.77 -45.38 15.06
CA ALA A 39 6.63 -44.83 16.10
C ALA A 39 5.77 -44.30 17.24
N ARG A 40 5.86 -45.00 18.37
CA ARG A 40 5.37 -44.66 19.72
C ARG A 40 5.43 -43.16 20.00
N CYS A 41 4.27 -42.56 20.30
CA CYS A 41 4.20 -41.31 21.05
C CYS A 41 4.76 -41.56 22.45
N VAL A 42 5.89 -40.95 22.77
CA VAL A 42 6.43 -40.90 24.12
C VAL A 42 5.97 -39.57 24.74
N PRO A 43 5.18 -39.56 25.82
CA PRO A 43 4.82 -38.32 26.50
C PRO A 43 6.06 -37.78 27.23
N ASN A 44 6.54 -36.61 26.81
CA ASN A 44 7.65 -35.93 27.50
C ASN A 44 7.12 -35.36 28.83
N ALA A 45 7.42 -36.04 29.93
CA ALA A 45 7.12 -35.60 31.28
C ALA A 45 7.86 -34.28 31.58
N LYS A 46 7.10 -33.22 31.91
CA LYS A 46 7.64 -31.98 32.48
C LYS A 46 8.41 -32.30 33.76
N ARG A 47 9.72 -32.07 33.78
CA ARG A 47 10.49 -31.96 35.03
C ARG A 47 10.09 -30.66 35.75
N PRO A 48 9.66 -30.70 37.02
CA PRO A 48 9.45 -29.49 37.81
C PRO A 48 10.80 -28.98 38.33
N GLY A 49 11.06 -27.66 38.22
CA GLY A 49 12.18 -27.01 38.90
C GLY A 49 13.16 -26.19 38.06
N GLN A 50 12.83 -25.79 36.83
CA GLN A 50 13.68 -24.84 36.09
C GLN A 50 13.15 -23.40 36.27
N PRO A 51 13.93 -22.46 36.84
CA PRO A 51 13.50 -21.06 36.96
C PRO A 51 13.33 -20.44 35.56
N PRO A 52 12.43 -19.44 35.39
CA PRO A 52 12.19 -18.84 34.10
C PRO A 52 13.49 -18.22 33.58
N ARG A 53 13.87 -18.60 32.35
CA ARG A 53 15.00 -17.98 31.64
C ARG A 53 14.69 -16.50 31.51
N LYS A 54 15.53 -15.64 32.11
CA LYS A 54 15.50 -14.18 31.86
C LYS A 54 15.49 -13.96 30.36
N LEU A 55 14.43 -13.33 29.86
CA LEU A 55 14.40 -12.79 28.51
C LEU A 55 15.49 -11.71 28.47
N VAL A 56 16.64 -12.04 27.88
CA VAL A 56 17.67 -11.04 27.60
C VAL A 56 17.06 -10.14 26.52
N VAL A 57 16.56 -8.98 26.93
CA VAL A 57 16.24 -7.89 26.01
C VAL A 57 17.56 -7.47 25.39
N GLY A 58 17.78 -7.85 24.12
CA GLY A 58 18.92 -7.39 23.35
C GLY A 58 18.94 -5.86 23.29
N PRO A 59 20.11 -5.24 23.08
CA PRO A 59 20.24 -3.79 23.13
C PRO A 59 19.27 -3.16 22.13
N ALA A 60 18.53 -2.16 22.61
CA ALA A 60 17.68 -1.31 21.80
C ALA A 60 18.45 -0.90 20.54
N THR A 61 17.92 -1.26 19.36
CA THR A 61 18.50 -0.80 18.10
C THR A 61 18.54 0.72 18.14
N SER A 62 19.74 1.27 18.07
CA SER A 62 19.98 2.70 17.98
C SER A 62 19.04 3.32 16.94
N PRO A 63 18.50 4.52 17.18
CA PRO A 63 17.64 5.19 16.21
C PRO A 63 18.42 5.30 14.90
N ARG A 64 17.93 4.63 13.86
CA ARG A 64 18.50 4.75 12.52
C ARG A 64 18.45 6.24 12.14
N PRO A 65 19.52 6.86 11.63
CA PRO A 65 19.50 8.27 11.25
C PRO A 65 18.30 8.52 10.34
N LYS A 66 17.51 9.55 10.65
CA LYS A 66 16.39 9.97 9.80
C LYS A 66 16.98 10.28 8.43
N ALA A 67 16.66 9.46 7.42
CA ALA A 67 17.20 9.63 6.08
C ALA A 67 16.91 11.06 5.61
N ALA A 68 17.90 11.72 5.01
CA ALA A 68 17.71 13.05 4.44
C ALA A 68 16.61 12.99 3.36
N PRO A 69 15.79 14.05 3.22
CA PRO A 69 14.82 14.12 2.13
C PRO A 69 15.51 13.98 0.77
N LEU A 70 14.86 13.26 -0.14
CA LEU A 70 15.30 13.10 -1.52
C LEU A 70 14.77 14.25 -2.37
N SER A 71 15.62 14.84 -3.20
CA SER A 71 15.18 15.79 -4.22
C SER A 71 14.28 15.09 -5.24
N VAL A 72 13.17 15.71 -5.62
CA VAL A 72 12.25 15.17 -6.64
C VAL A 72 12.93 14.87 -7.99
N HIS A 73 14.05 15.53 -8.28
CA HIS A 73 14.83 15.32 -9.51
C HIS A 73 15.58 13.98 -9.54
N ASP A 74 15.89 13.42 -8.36
CA ASP A 74 16.76 12.25 -8.22
C ASP A 74 15.99 10.96 -7.93
N VAL A 75 14.66 11.05 -7.75
CA VAL A 75 13.83 9.88 -7.44
C VAL A 75 13.29 9.25 -8.73
N PRO A 76 13.69 8.02 -9.07
CA PRO A 76 13.16 7.34 -10.24
C PRO A 76 11.73 6.88 -10.01
N ALA A 77 10.95 6.83 -11.09
CA ALA A 77 9.68 6.11 -11.09
C ALA A 77 9.91 4.59 -10.98
N ALA A 78 8.91 3.85 -10.51
CA ALA A 78 9.04 2.41 -10.24
C ALA A 78 9.44 1.59 -11.48
N THR A 79 8.97 1.99 -12.66
CA THR A 79 9.33 1.41 -13.96
C THR A 79 9.39 2.51 -15.02
N ARG A 80 9.97 2.21 -16.18
CA ARG A 80 10.03 3.15 -17.32
C ARG A 80 8.64 3.63 -17.80
N GLY A 81 7.59 2.84 -17.59
CA GLY A 81 6.22 3.18 -17.99
C GLY A 81 5.37 3.77 -16.87
N SER A 82 5.94 3.99 -15.67
CA SER A 82 5.21 4.54 -14.54
C SER A 82 4.98 6.05 -14.73
N ALA A 83 3.74 6.49 -14.56
CA ALA A 83 3.37 7.90 -14.71
C ALA A 83 3.73 8.75 -13.48
N GLY A 84 3.86 8.13 -12.31
CA GLY A 84 4.14 8.81 -11.06
C GLY A 84 5.33 8.22 -10.32
N ILE A 85 5.88 9.04 -9.42
CA ILE A 85 6.93 8.67 -8.47
C ILE A 85 6.24 8.19 -7.19
N ASP A 86 6.58 6.99 -6.72
CA ASP A 86 5.98 6.43 -5.51
C ASP A 86 6.38 7.24 -4.26
N LEU A 87 5.39 7.64 -3.46
CA LEU A 87 5.58 8.28 -2.17
C LEU A 87 5.52 7.19 -1.09
N VAL A 88 6.67 6.94 -0.48
CA VAL A 88 6.86 5.77 0.40
C VAL A 88 6.90 6.19 1.85
N ASN A 89 6.32 5.34 2.68
CA ASN A 89 6.32 5.55 4.10
C ASN A 89 7.73 5.52 4.71
N GLN A 90 8.03 6.51 5.52
CA GLN A 90 9.34 6.62 6.16
C GLN A 90 9.43 5.86 7.50
N LYS A 91 8.29 5.54 8.13
CA LYS A 91 8.26 4.87 9.45
C LYS A 91 6.97 4.10 9.65
N ASN A 92 7.00 3.02 10.43
CA ASN A 92 5.77 2.33 10.82
C ASN A 92 4.79 3.28 11.52
N MET A 93 3.50 3.16 11.20
CA MET A 93 2.45 3.99 11.76
C MET A 93 1.13 3.24 11.82
N ASP A 94 0.31 3.58 12.82
CA ASP A 94 -1.05 3.10 12.96
C ASP A 94 -2.05 4.24 12.74
N ILE A 95 -3.02 4.04 11.85
CA ILE A 95 -4.23 4.85 11.76
C ILE A 95 -5.20 4.27 12.78
N THR A 96 -5.27 4.86 13.97
CA THR A 96 -6.05 4.34 15.10
C THR A 96 -7.46 4.90 15.19
N LEU A 97 -7.67 6.14 14.76
CA LEU A 97 -8.97 6.83 14.77
C LEU A 97 -9.54 6.88 13.34
N PRO A 98 -10.57 6.06 13.03
CA PRO A 98 -11.28 6.17 11.77
C PRO A 98 -11.96 7.54 11.65
N GLY A 99 -11.90 8.15 10.47
CA GLY A 99 -12.63 9.40 10.20
C GLY A 99 -11.79 10.66 10.12
N GLU A 100 -10.53 10.66 10.59
CA GLU A 100 -9.65 11.84 10.54
C GLU A 100 -8.64 11.77 9.39
N VAL A 101 -8.29 12.95 8.86
CA VAL A 101 -7.24 13.08 7.83
C VAL A 101 -5.90 13.24 8.53
N LEU A 102 -4.98 12.32 8.27
CA LEU A 102 -3.61 12.35 8.77
C LEU A 102 -2.69 12.98 7.72
N LEU A 103 -1.94 14.01 8.12
CA LEU A 103 -0.92 14.63 7.27
C LEU A 103 0.44 13.94 7.48
N MET A 104 0.94 13.30 6.42
CA MET A 104 2.16 12.49 6.47
C MET A 104 3.28 13.11 5.64
N PRO A 105 4.48 13.34 6.19
CA PRO A 105 5.62 13.75 5.39
C PRO A 105 6.05 12.58 4.49
N SER A 106 6.30 12.87 3.21
CA SER A 106 6.93 11.92 2.30
C SER A 106 8.45 11.95 2.42
N GLN A 107 9.12 11.14 1.59
CA GLN A 107 10.56 11.18 1.42
C GLN A 107 11.05 12.26 0.44
N ILE A 108 10.13 12.93 -0.26
CA ILE A 108 10.47 13.81 -1.39
C ILE A 108 10.35 15.27 -0.96
N GLN A 109 11.35 16.05 -1.35
CA GLN A 109 11.38 17.49 -1.21
C GLN A 109 11.40 18.14 -2.59
N GLY A 110 10.70 19.26 -2.73
CA GLY A 110 10.84 20.12 -3.90
C GLY A 110 12.10 20.99 -3.85
N PRO A 111 12.23 21.99 -4.75
CA PRO A 111 11.23 22.42 -5.74
C PRO A 111 10.99 21.37 -6.83
N LEU A 112 9.89 21.51 -7.58
CA LEU A 112 9.62 20.68 -8.74
C LEU A 112 10.34 21.22 -9.98
N PRO A 113 10.50 20.42 -11.05
CA PRO A 113 10.97 20.93 -12.32
C PRO A 113 10.13 22.12 -12.81
N GLU A 114 10.82 23.13 -13.35
CA GLU A 114 10.18 24.36 -13.81
C GLU A 114 9.05 24.11 -14.83
N GLY A 115 7.96 24.86 -14.72
CA GLY A 115 6.80 24.73 -15.60
C GLY A 115 6.00 23.44 -15.37
N THR A 116 6.14 22.82 -14.19
CA THR A 116 5.34 21.66 -13.79
C THR A 116 4.50 21.95 -12.55
N VAL A 117 3.48 21.13 -12.35
CA VAL A 117 2.71 21.03 -11.11
C VAL A 117 2.71 19.57 -10.68
N GLY A 118 2.86 19.34 -9.38
CA GLY A 118 2.79 18.01 -8.79
C GLY A 118 1.37 17.67 -8.37
N LEU A 119 0.88 16.50 -8.77
CA LEU A 119 -0.38 15.94 -8.29
C LEU A 119 -0.08 14.76 -7.37
N VAL A 120 -0.43 14.89 -6.10
CA VAL A 120 -0.38 13.79 -5.11
C VAL A 120 -1.66 13.00 -5.24
N LEU A 121 -1.56 11.76 -5.72
CA LEU A 121 -2.69 10.87 -6.00
C LEU A 121 -2.50 9.51 -5.33
N PRO A 122 -3.58 8.77 -5.03
CA PRO A 122 -3.46 7.42 -4.49
C PRO A 122 -2.86 6.45 -5.51
N ARG A 123 -2.18 5.41 -5.01
CA ARG A 123 -1.92 4.19 -5.78
C ARG A 123 -3.17 3.33 -5.78
N SER A 124 -3.44 2.62 -6.88
CA SER A 124 -4.60 1.73 -6.99
C SER A 124 -4.60 0.64 -5.91
N SER A 125 -3.42 0.15 -5.51
CA SER A 125 -3.25 -0.81 -4.41
C SER A 125 -3.71 -0.25 -3.06
N ALA A 126 -3.46 1.03 -2.77
CA ALA A 126 -3.90 1.68 -1.54
C ALA A 126 -5.43 1.81 -1.50
N SER A 127 -6.03 2.30 -2.58
CA SER A 127 -7.49 2.43 -2.70
C SER A 127 -8.19 1.08 -2.54
N ARG A 128 -7.66 0.01 -3.14
CA ARG A 128 -8.19 -1.36 -3.00
C ARG A 128 -8.13 -1.90 -1.58
N GLN A 129 -7.20 -1.40 -0.78
CA GLN A 129 -7.10 -1.75 0.63
C GLN A 129 -7.98 -0.87 1.51
N GLY A 130 -8.69 0.14 0.99
CA GLY A 130 -9.48 1.07 1.79
C GLY A 130 -8.65 2.12 2.51
N LEU A 131 -7.45 2.42 1.98
CA LEU A 131 -6.66 3.60 2.35
C LEU A 131 -6.87 4.66 1.27
N PHE A 132 -7.37 5.82 1.66
CA PHE A 132 -7.66 6.91 0.74
C PHE A 132 -6.60 7.99 0.90
N VAL A 133 -6.28 8.63 -0.22
CA VAL A 133 -5.40 9.79 -0.29
C VAL A 133 -6.27 10.96 -0.73
N VAL A 134 -6.25 12.06 0.02
CA VAL A 134 -6.86 13.31 -0.42
C VAL A 134 -5.98 13.90 -1.52
N PRO A 135 -6.49 14.10 -2.75
CA PRO A 135 -5.70 14.67 -3.82
C PRO A 135 -5.13 16.03 -3.43
N GLY A 136 -3.84 16.24 -3.73
CA GLY A 136 -3.13 17.48 -3.40
C GLY A 136 -2.40 18.03 -4.62
N VAL A 137 -2.29 19.36 -4.65
CA VAL A 137 -1.49 20.10 -5.63
C VAL A 137 -0.20 20.54 -4.95
N VAL A 138 0.93 20.36 -5.63
CA VAL A 138 2.26 20.84 -5.21
C VAL A 138 2.75 21.82 -6.27
N ASP A 139 2.92 23.08 -5.88
CA ASP A 139 3.42 24.13 -6.77
C ASP A 139 4.89 23.92 -7.11
N SER A 140 5.34 24.44 -8.25
CA SER A 140 6.71 24.24 -8.73
C SER A 140 7.77 24.81 -7.80
N ASP A 141 7.47 25.93 -7.17
CA ASP A 141 8.35 26.67 -6.26
C ASP A 141 8.24 26.21 -4.80
N TYR A 142 7.43 25.17 -4.53
CA TYR A 142 7.36 24.57 -3.20
C TYR A 142 8.67 23.85 -2.84
N GLY A 143 9.55 24.52 -2.09
CA GLY A 143 10.84 23.97 -1.64
C GLY A 143 10.78 23.03 -0.43
N GLY A 144 9.58 22.75 0.08
CA GLY A 144 9.36 21.96 1.29
C GLY A 144 9.24 20.45 1.03
N ILE A 145 9.13 19.69 2.13
CA ILE A 145 8.82 18.27 2.08
C ILE A 145 7.38 18.10 1.59
N ILE A 146 7.18 17.29 0.56
CA ILE A 146 5.84 17.00 0.05
C ILE A 146 5.10 16.16 1.09
N HIS A 147 3.89 16.58 1.45
CA HIS A 147 3.05 15.87 2.40
C HIS A 147 1.90 15.13 1.69
N VAL A 148 1.49 14.01 2.27
CA VAL A 148 0.38 13.17 1.82
C VAL A 148 -0.70 13.18 2.87
N GLN A 149 -1.91 13.54 2.47
CA GLN A 149 -3.09 13.51 3.34
C GLN A 149 -3.76 12.13 3.21
N LEU A 150 -3.74 11.35 4.28
CA LEU A 150 -4.27 9.99 4.34
C LEU A 150 -5.56 9.93 5.16
N TRP A 151 -6.50 9.11 4.73
CA TRP A 151 -7.72 8.83 5.47
C TRP A 151 -8.11 7.36 5.32
N SER A 152 -8.68 6.78 6.38
CA SER A 152 -9.29 5.45 6.30
C SER A 152 -10.52 5.37 7.20
N HIS A 153 -11.51 4.58 6.75
CA HIS A 153 -12.74 4.30 7.48
C HIS A 153 -12.58 3.22 8.58
N LEU A 154 -11.44 2.53 8.63
CA LEU A 154 -11.15 1.44 9.54
C LEU A 154 -9.71 1.57 10.01
N PRO A 155 -9.37 1.05 11.20
CA PRO A 155 -7.99 1.06 11.66
C PRO A 155 -7.06 0.35 10.68
N LYS A 156 -5.87 0.91 10.47
CA LYS A 156 -4.86 0.37 9.54
C LYS A 156 -3.46 0.51 10.09
N GLN A 157 -2.66 -0.54 9.93
CA GLN A 157 -1.22 -0.46 10.11
C GLN A 157 -0.56 -0.18 8.76
N LEU A 158 0.42 0.69 8.80
CA LEU A 158 1.15 1.20 7.66
C LEU A 158 2.64 0.98 7.93
N PHE A 159 3.31 0.20 7.09
CA PHE A 159 4.69 -0.20 7.33
C PHE A 159 5.67 0.69 6.57
N GLN A 160 6.86 0.87 7.12
CA GLN A 160 7.95 1.58 6.44
C GLN A 160 8.24 0.91 5.10
N GLY A 161 8.43 1.72 4.06
CA GLY A 161 8.70 1.26 2.69
C GLY A 161 7.44 0.97 1.86
N ASP A 162 6.25 0.90 2.47
CA ASP A 162 5.03 0.81 1.70
C ASP A 162 4.79 2.09 0.90
N ALA A 163 4.43 1.94 -0.37
CA ALA A 163 4.03 3.05 -1.22
C ALA A 163 2.50 3.09 -1.35
N TRP A 164 1.88 4.21 -1.00
CA TRP A 164 0.41 4.35 -1.05
C TRP A 164 -0.09 5.55 -1.84
N ALA A 165 0.77 6.54 -2.05
CA ALA A 165 0.52 7.66 -2.93
C ALA A 165 1.61 7.71 -3.99
N GLN A 166 1.36 8.51 -5.01
CA GLN A 166 2.31 8.80 -6.07
C GLN A 166 2.24 10.28 -6.41
N LEU A 167 3.39 10.84 -6.77
CA LEU A 167 3.51 12.19 -7.32
C LEU A 167 3.53 12.10 -8.83
N ILE A 168 2.54 12.69 -9.51
CA ILE A 168 2.53 12.83 -10.96
C ILE A 168 2.90 14.26 -11.31
N LEU A 169 3.94 14.43 -12.14
CA LEU A 169 4.32 15.74 -12.65
C LEU A 169 3.57 16.04 -13.94
N VAL A 170 2.86 17.16 -13.98
CA VAL A 170 2.09 17.61 -15.14
C VAL A 170 2.63 18.95 -15.59
N ARG A 171 2.73 19.18 -16.90
CA ARG A 171 3.09 20.50 -17.43
C ARG A 171 2.01 21.51 -17.08
N SER A 172 2.40 22.60 -16.41
CA SER A 172 1.52 23.71 -16.07
C SER A 172 1.76 24.88 -17.02
N ARG A 173 0.70 25.60 -17.37
CA ARG A 173 0.74 26.80 -18.22
C ARG A 173 0.00 27.98 -17.59
N VAL A 174 -0.09 28.00 -16.26
CA VAL A 174 -0.66 29.15 -15.56
C VAL A 174 0.28 30.34 -15.78
N SER A 175 -0.20 31.35 -16.51
CA SER A 175 0.54 32.59 -16.72
C SER A 175 0.46 33.43 -15.45
N SER A 176 1.60 33.78 -14.87
CA SER A 176 1.66 34.76 -13.79
C SER A 176 1.38 36.15 -14.37
N THR A 177 0.16 36.66 -14.22
CA THR A 177 -0.17 38.07 -14.51
C THR A 177 0.17 38.99 -13.33
N LEU A 178 1.10 38.59 -12.46
CA LEU A 178 1.50 39.40 -11.31
C LEU A 178 2.61 40.38 -11.73
N GLY A 179 2.20 41.61 -12.01
CA GLY A 179 3.03 42.81 -11.84
C GLY A 179 3.87 43.27 -13.03
N GLN A 180 3.23 43.62 -14.15
CA GLN A 180 3.70 44.77 -14.93
C GLN A 180 2.80 45.97 -14.58
N THR A 181 3.18 46.70 -13.55
CA THR A 181 2.68 48.05 -13.23
C THR A 181 3.84 48.85 -12.68
#